data_AF-A0A7L2QQ97-F1
#
_entry.id   AF-A0A7L2QQ97-F1
#
_cell.length_a   1.000
_cell.length_b   1.000
_cell.length_c   1.000
_cell.angle_alpha   90.00
_cell.angle_beta   90.00
_cell.angle_gamma   90.00
#
_symmetry.space_group_name_H-M   'P 1'
#
loop_
_entity.id
_entity.type
_entity.pdbx_description
1 polymer ?
#
loop_
_entity_poly.entity_id
_entity_poly.type
_entity_poly.pdbx_seq_one_letter_code
_entity_poly.pdbx_strand_id
1 'polypeptide(L)'
;GTTKSEDRAALLKKFNEPGSQYFIFLLSTRAGGLGLNLQAADTDLQAQDRAHRIGQQNEVRVLRLCTVNSVEEKILAAAKYKLNVDQKVIQAGMFDQKSSSH
;
A
#
# COMPACT_ATOMS: atom_id res chain seq x y z
N GLY A 1 -6.14 -5.32 -14.27
CA GLY A 1 -6.20 -6.78 -14.38
C GLY A 1 -7.46 -7.15 -15.12
N THR A 2 -7.50 -8.34 -15.72
CA THR A 2 -8.66 -8.89 -16.42
C THR A 2 -9.63 -9.62 -15.49
N THR A 3 -9.23 -9.90 -14.24
CA THR A 3 -10.08 -10.47 -13.20
C THR A 3 -11.25 -9.54 -12.91
N LYS A 4 -12.47 -10.08 -12.96
CA LYS A 4 -13.68 -9.32 -12.63
C LYS A 4 -13.68 -8.92 -11.15
N SER A 5 -14.37 -7.82 -10.83
CA SER A 5 -14.43 -7.31 -9.46
C SER A 5 -15.03 -8.31 -8.46
N GLU A 6 -16.05 -9.06 -8.89
CA GLU A 6 -16.73 -10.08 -8.08
C GLU A 6 -15.78 -11.24 -7.73
N ASP A 7 -15.07 -11.77 -8.74
CA ASP A 7 -14.08 -12.84 -8.56
C ASP A 7 -12.96 -12.41 -7.61
N ARG A 8 -12.51 -11.15 -7.73
CA ARG A 8 -11.50 -10.58 -6.84
C ARG A 8 -11.95 -10.51 -5.38
N ALA A 9 -13.22 -10.16 -5.12
CA ALA A 9 -13.76 -10.14 -3.77
C ALA A 9 -13.84 -11.56 -3.17
N ALA A 10 -14.26 -12.55 -3.97
CA ALA A 10 -14.29 -13.94 -3.56
C ALA A 10 -12.88 -14.50 -3.24
N LEU A 11 -11.88 -14.16 -4.06
CA LEU A 11 -10.48 -14.55 -3.84
C LEU A 11 -9.90 -13.93 -2.57
N LEU A 12 -10.21 -12.66 -2.31
CA LEU A 12 -9.80 -11.98 -1.06
C LEU A 12 -10.43 -12.61 0.17
N LYS A 13 -11.71 -12.99 0.10
CA LYS A 13 -12.38 -13.68 1.20
C LYS A 13 -11.68 -15.01 1.53
N LYS A 14 -11.39 -15.82 0.51
CA LYS A 14 -10.66 -17.10 0.67
C LYS A 14 -9.26 -16.92 1.24
N PHE A 15 -8.56 -15.85 0.88
CA PHE A 15 -7.24 -15.56 1.44
C PHE A 15 -7.31 -15.13 2.92
N ASN A 16 -8.33 -14.35 3.30
CA ASN A 16 -8.52 -13.88 4.67
C ASN A 16 -9.27 -14.87 5.59
N GLU A 17 -9.68 -16.05 5.09
CA GLU A 17 -10.37 -17.06 5.90
C GLU A 17 -9.46 -17.61 7.00
N PRO A 18 -9.96 -17.77 8.25
CA PRO A 18 -9.19 -18.41 9.32
C PRO A 18 -8.77 -19.82 8.89
N GLY A 19 -7.47 -20.09 8.89
CA GLY A 19 -6.92 -21.37 8.40
C GLY A 19 -6.81 -21.47 6.87
N SER A 20 -6.79 -20.34 6.16
CA SER A 20 -6.51 -20.33 4.72
C SER A 20 -5.23 -21.11 4.39
N GLN A 21 -5.31 -21.98 3.39
CA GLN A 21 -4.15 -22.76 2.91
C GLN A 21 -3.22 -21.92 2.00
N TYR A 22 -3.63 -20.69 1.66
CA TYR A 22 -2.90 -19.83 0.75
C TYR A 22 -1.92 -18.94 1.52
N PHE A 23 -0.63 -19.15 1.29
CA PHE A 23 0.44 -18.34 1.91
C PHE A 23 0.70 -17.02 1.17
N ILE A 24 0.55 -16.99 -0.17
CA ILE A 24 0.87 -15.84 -1.01
C ILE A 24 -0.35 -15.40 -1.81
N PHE A 25 -0.61 -14.10 -1.83
CA PHE A 25 -1.60 -13.47 -2.70
C PHE A 25 -0.93 -12.48 -3.64
N LEU A 26 -0.97 -12.74 -4.95
CA LEU A 26 -0.33 -11.89 -5.95
C LEU A 26 -1.29 -10.80 -6.44
N LEU A 27 -0.78 -9.56 -6.48
CA LEU A 27 -1.52 -8.39 -6.94
C LEU A 27 -0.73 -7.65 -8.03
N SER A 28 -1.46 -7.09 -9.00
CA SER A 28 -0.89 -6.09 -9.90
C SER A 28 -1.11 -4.70 -9.33
N THR A 29 -0.12 -3.80 -9.47
CA THR A 29 -0.18 -2.43 -8.96
C THR A 29 -1.45 -1.67 -9.39
N ARG A 30 -1.87 -1.83 -10.65
CA ARG A 30 -3.10 -1.22 -11.18
C ARG A 30 -4.38 -1.82 -10.56
N ALA A 31 -4.40 -3.11 -10.25
CA ALA A 31 -5.56 -3.75 -9.62
C ALA A 31 -5.60 -3.56 -8.10
N GLY A 32 -4.44 -3.37 -7.48
CA GLY A 32 -4.26 -3.13 -6.04
C GLY A 32 -4.62 -1.70 -5.64
N GLY A 33 -4.41 -0.70 -6.50
CA GLY A 33 -4.65 0.73 -6.23
C GLY A 33 -6.10 1.11 -5.88
N LEU A 34 -7.08 0.25 -6.21
CA LEU A 34 -8.51 0.45 -5.94
C LEU A 34 -8.90 -0.24 -4.62
N GLY A 35 -8.65 0.40 -3.46
CA GLY A 35 -9.37 0.13 -2.20
C GLY A 35 -9.54 -1.33 -1.72
N LEU A 36 -8.57 -2.23 -1.95
CA LEU A 36 -8.66 -3.62 -1.48
C LEU A 36 -8.31 -3.76 0.01
N ASN A 37 -9.09 -4.55 0.76
CA ASN A 37 -8.85 -4.86 2.17
C ASN A 37 -8.00 -6.13 2.28
N LEU A 38 -6.72 -5.98 2.65
CA LEU A 38 -5.72 -7.05 2.69
C LEU A 38 -5.15 -7.20 4.10
N GLN A 39 -6.04 -7.42 5.08
CA GLN A 39 -5.68 -7.50 6.50
C GLN A 39 -4.67 -8.61 6.84
N ALA A 40 -4.45 -9.58 5.95
CA ALA A 40 -3.50 -10.68 6.15
C ALA A 40 -2.20 -10.57 5.34
N ALA A 41 -1.99 -9.52 4.53
CA ALA A 41 -0.83 -9.42 3.64
C ALA A 41 0.18 -8.37 4.12
N ASP A 42 1.48 -8.57 3.86
CA ASP A 42 2.55 -7.64 4.27
C ASP A 42 3.23 -6.98 3.04
N THR A 43 2.90 -5.73 2.66
CA THR A 43 3.49 -5.10 1.42
C THR A 43 3.48 -3.56 1.38
N ASP A 44 4.28 -2.95 0.47
CA ASP A 44 4.63 -1.53 0.15
C ASP A 44 3.68 -0.38 0.52
N LEU A 45 4.16 0.86 0.78
CA LEU A 45 3.41 2.04 1.32
C LEU A 45 1.89 2.12 1.00
N GLN A 46 1.46 2.02 -0.27
CA GLN A 46 0.02 2.01 -0.58
C GLN A 46 -0.70 0.70 -0.24
N ALA A 47 -0.01 -0.43 -0.28
CA ALA A 47 -0.44 -1.72 0.26
C ALA A 47 -0.19 -1.85 1.78
N GLN A 48 0.71 -1.04 2.35
CA GLN A 48 1.03 -1.01 3.77
C GLN A 48 -0.15 -0.48 4.54
N ASP A 49 -0.76 0.62 4.05
CA ASP A 49 -2.01 1.13 4.59
C ASP A 49 -3.16 0.09 4.50
N ARG A 50 -3.08 -0.89 3.58
CA ARG A 50 -4.08 -1.95 3.43
C ARG A 50 -3.89 -3.09 4.43
N ALA A 51 -2.64 -3.36 4.78
CA ALA A 51 -2.20 -4.36 5.75
C ALA A 51 -2.31 -3.86 7.19
N HIS A 52 -1.87 -2.61 7.41
CA HIS A 52 -1.80 -1.93 8.69
C HIS A 52 -3.16 -1.34 9.08
N ARG A 53 -4.15 -2.23 9.14
CA ARG A 53 -5.55 -1.89 9.46
C ARG A 53 -5.94 -2.50 10.80
N ILE A 54 -6.88 -1.83 11.48
CA ILE A 54 -7.51 -2.31 12.72
C ILE A 54 -7.99 -3.77 12.52
N GLY A 55 -7.44 -4.69 13.32
CA GLY A 55 -7.71 -6.13 13.26
C GLY A 55 -6.51 -7.01 12.89
N GLN A 56 -5.44 -6.46 12.32
CA GLN A 56 -4.18 -7.18 12.10
C GLN A 56 -3.41 -7.33 13.43
N GLN A 57 -3.03 -8.57 13.77
CA GLN A 57 -2.33 -8.91 15.02
C GLN A 57 -0.85 -9.25 14.79
N ASN A 58 -0.44 -9.43 13.53
CA ASN A 58 0.92 -9.79 13.15
C ASN A 58 1.74 -8.57 12.71
N GLU A 59 3.07 -8.67 12.84
CA GLU A 59 4.00 -7.63 12.39
C GLU A 59 4.01 -7.53 10.86
N VAL A 60 3.66 -6.34 10.34
CA VAL A 60 3.62 -6.08 8.90
C VAL A 60 4.99 -5.60 8.41
N ARG A 61 5.66 -6.40 7.56
CA ARG A 61 6.96 -6.05 6.97
C ARG A 61 6.87 -5.75 5.48
N VAL A 62 7.36 -4.59 5.09
CA VAL A 62 7.38 -4.13 3.70
C VAL A 62 8.75 -4.34 3.08
N LEU A 63 8.83 -5.15 2.02
CA LEU A 63 10.05 -5.37 1.27
C LEU A 63 9.89 -4.86 -0.17
N ARG A 64 10.78 -3.96 -0.58
CA ARG A 64 10.91 -3.52 -1.97
C ARG A 64 12.18 -4.12 -2.57
N LEU A 65 12.02 -4.94 -3.60
CA LEU A 65 13.14 -5.47 -4.37
C LEU A 65 13.64 -4.41 -5.34
N CYS A 66 14.96 -4.27 -5.44
CA CYS A 66 15.63 -3.32 -6.32
C CYS A 66 16.98 -3.90 -6.75
N THR A 67 17.25 -3.88 -8.05
CA THR A 67 18.51 -4.36 -8.63
C THR A 67 19.57 -3.28 -8.55
N VAL A 68 20.76 -3.63 -8.04
CA VAL A 68 21.91 -2.70 -7.92
C VAL A 68 22.41 -2.28 -9.30
N ASN A 69 22.83 -1.02 -9.43
CA ASN A 69 23.35 -0.43 -10.68
C ASN A 69 22.37 -0.51 -11.85
N SER A 70 21.07 -0.36 -11.57
CA SER A 70 20.02 -0.45 -12.58
C SER A 70 19.21 0.84 -12.69
N VAL A 71 18.39 0.93 -13.74
CA VAL A 71 17.42 2.04 -13.89
C VAL A 71 16.42 2.09 -12.73
N GLU A 72 16.21 0.98 -12.02
CA GLU A 72 15.28 0.88 -10.88
C GLU A 72 15.68 1.83 -9.73
N GLU A 73 16.99 2.01 -9.49
CA GLU A 73 17.48 2.92 -8.43
C GLU A 73 17.13 4.38 -8.73
N LYS A 74 17.24 4.78 -10.00
CA LYS A 74 16.86 6.14 -10.46
C LYS A 74 15.35 6.35 -10.33
N ILE A 75 14.55 5.35 -10.71
CA ILE A 75 13.09 5.38 -10.56
C ILE A 75 12.72 5.50 -9.08
N LEU A 76 13.35 4.72 -8.21
CA LEU A 76 13.11 4.74 -6.77
C LEU A 76 13.48 6.10 -6.15
N ALA A 77 14.63 6.67 -6.53
CA ALA A 77 15.05 7.99 -6.07
C ALA A 77 14.06 9.09 -6.49
N ALA A 78 13.61 9.07 -7.75
CA ALA A 78 12.62 10.02 -8.24
C ALA A 78 11.26 9.88 -7.52
N ALA A 79 10.82 8.65 -7.25
CA ALA A 79 9.59 8.39 -6.50
C ALA A 79 9.68 8.91 -5.06
N LYS A 80 10.81 8.64 -4.37
CA LYS A 80 11.07 9.16 -3.02
C LYS A 80 11.11 10.69 -2.97
N TYR A 81 11.72 11.31 -3.99
CA TYR A 81 11.75 12.77 -4.09
C TYR A 81 10.33 13.36 -4.17
N LYS A 82 9.47 12.80 -5.04
CA LYS A 82 8.06 13.22 -5.15
C LYS A 82 7.31 13.08 -3.83
N LEU A 83 7.43 11.93 -3.16
CA LEU A 83 6.79 11.69 -1.86
C LEU A 83 7.24 12.68 -0.79
N ASN A 84 8.54 13.00 -0.73
CA ASN A 84 9.08 13.97 0.22
C ASN A 84 8.56 15.39 -0.04
N VAL A 85 8.39 15.76 -1.32
CA VAL A 85 7.80 17.05 -1.68
C VAL A 85 6.33 17.09 -1.24
N ASP A 86 5.55 16.05 -1.55
CA ASP A 86 4.14 15.96 -1.17
C ASP A 86 3.95 16.01 0.35
N GLN A 87 4.78 15.29 1.12
CA GLN A 87 4.73 15.31 2.59
C GLN A 87 4.99 16.71 3.15
N LYS A 88 5.96 17.45 2.61
CA LYS A 88 6.24 18.83 3.03
C LYS A 88 5.07 19.77 2.74
N VAL A 89 4.39 19.57 1.60
CA VAL A 89 3.21 20.36 1.25
C VAL A 89 2.03 20.05 2.18
N ILE A 90 1.76 18.77 2.46
CA ILE A 90 0.72 18.36 3.42
C ILE A 90 1.02 18.93 4.80
N GLN A 91 2.26 18.82 5.27
CA GLN A 91 2.68 19.34 6.57
C GLN A 91 2.52 20.86 6.63
N ALA A 92 2.87 21.59 5.58
CA ALA A 92 2.64 23.03 5.49
C ALA A 92 1.14 23.39 5.53
N GLY A 93 0.29 22.63 4.84
CA GLY A 93 -1.17 22.83 4.85
C GLY A 93 -1.83 22.54 6.20
N MET A 94 -1.27 21.63 7.02
CA MET A 94 -1.79 21.34 8.37
C MET A 94 -1.54 22.49 9.36
N PHE A 95 -0.55 23.36 9.13
CA PHE A 95 -0.33 24.54 9.97
C PHE A 95 -1.34 25.67 9.72
N ASP A 96 -1.98 25.71 8.54
CA ASP A 96 -2.84 26.84 8.16
C ASP A 96 -4.25 26.78 8.75
N GLN A 97 -4.59 25.71 9.47
CA GLN A 97 -5.91 25.54 10.10
C GLN A 97 -6.08 26.30 11.43
N LYS A 98 -5.01 26.91 11.96
CA LYS A 98 -5.06 27.73 13.19
C LYS A 98 -4.91 29.24 12.94
N SER A 99 -4.65 29.68 11.70
CA SER A 99 -4.32 31.08 11.38
C SER A 99 -5.52 31.95 10.95
N SER A 100 -6.71 31.38 10.76
CA SER A 100 -7.88 32.08 10.20
C SER A 100 -9.07 32.22 11.17
N SER A 101 -8.79 32.37 12.46
CA SER A 101 -9.77 32.87 13.45
C SER A 101 -9.27 34.15 14.10
N HIS A 102 -9.48 35.26 13.38
CA HIS A 102 -9.58 36.61 13.94
C HIS A 102 -10.80 37.28 13.33
#